data_AF-A0A920ECK6-F1
#
_entry.id   AF-A0A920ECK6-F1
#
_cell.length_a   1.000
_cell.length_b   1.000
_cell.length_c   1.000
_cell.angle_alpha   90.00
_cell.angle_beta   90.00
_cell.angle_gamma   90.00
#
_symmetry.space_group_name_H-M   'P 1'
#
loop_
_entity.id
_entity.type
_entity.pdbx_description
1 polymer ?
#
loop_
_entity_poly.entity_id
_entity_poly.type
_entity_poly.pdbx_seq_one_letter_code
_entity_poly.pdbx_strand_id
1 'polypeptide(L)'
;MRENFGPTKTGNVLAEKYKRIRFKGIICERCGVEVTRSKVRRERMGHIELAAPAVHIWYLRGTRSWLAYLLMGLEPREELKAKQLEKVIYFAASLVTWVDVDGRDEALADLETEMLEEKEAIFKERMREFKN
;
A
#
# COMPACT_ATOMS: atom_id res chain seq x y z
N MET A 1 22.26 -12.49 9.64
CA MET A 1 21.22 -13.17 10.45
C MET A 1 21.57 -13.21 11.95
N ARG A 2 22.70 -13.79 12.39
CA ARG A 2 23.04 -13.89 13.83
C ARG A 2 23.26 -12.54 14.55
N GLU A 3 23.59 -11.51 13.79
CA GLU A 3 23.81 -10.15 14.29
C GLU A 3 22.57 -9.62 15.04
N ASN A 4 21.40 -9.69 14.42
CA ASN A 4 20.15 -9.21 15.03
C ASN A 4 19.52 -10.24 16.00
N PHE A 5 19.64 -11.53 15.70
CA PHE A 5 18.99 -12.57 16.52
C PHE A 5 19.81 -13.02 17.74
N GLY A 6 21.12 -12.75 17.77
CA GLY A 6 22.03 -13.18 18.83
C GLY A 6 22.80 -14.49 18.54
N PRO A 7 23.62 -14.95 19.49
CA PRO A 7 24.62 -16.00 19.27
C PRO A 7 23.99 -17.39 19.20
N THR A 8 24.56 -18.29 18.38
CA THR A 8 24.12 -19.69 18.29
C THR A 8 24.51 -20.51 19.51
N LYS A 9 25.71 -20.28 20.06
CA LYS A 9 26.22 -20.96 21.25
C LYS A 9 26.28 -19.96 22.40
N THR A 10 25.81 -20.36 23.58
CA THR A 10 25.79 -19.50 24.76
C THR A 10 27.19 -18.97 25.09
N GLY A 11 27.30 -17.65 25.22
CA GLY A 11 28.53 -16.98 25.64
C GLY A 11 29.68 -16.99 24.63
N ASN A 12 29.44 -17.39 23.37
CA ASN A 12 30.46 -17.40 22.33
C ASN A 12 29.99 -16.66 21.08
N VAL A 13 30.85 -15.78 20.54
CA VAL A 13 30.65 -15.10 19.24
C VAL A 13 31.47 -15.75 18.13
N LEU A 14 31.13 -15.43 16.87
CA LEU A 14 31.76 -16.04 15.69
C LEU A 14 33.25 -15.71 15.56
N ALA A 15 33.63 -14.46 15.85
CA ALA A 15 34.98 -13.94 15.67
C ALA A 15 36.00 -14.49 16.69
N GLU A 16 35.60 -15.41 17.57
CA GLU A 16 36.40 -16.03 18.64
C GLU A 16 37.06 -15.10 19.67
N LYS A 17 37.07 -13.77 19.44
CA LYS A 17 37.61 -12.71 20.32
C LYS A 17 36.98 -12.74 21.72
N TYR A 18 35.66 -12.95 21.79
CA TYR A 18 34.91 -13.01 23.04
C TYR A 18 34.31 -14.41 23.25
N LYS A 19 34.94 -15.19 24.15
CA LYS A 19 34.49 -16.52 24.56
C LYS A 19 34.20 -16.52 26.07
N ARG A 20 33.18 -17.26 26.49
CA ARG A 20 32.67 -17.40 27.87
C ARG A 20 31.79 -16.23 28.36
N ILE A 21 30.99 -16.53 29.38
CA ILE A 21 29.92 -15.67 29.91
C ILE A 21 30.40 -14.39 30.61
N ARG A 22 31.69 -14.30 30.93
CA ARG A 22 32.31 -13.11 31.55
C ARG A 22 32.20 -11.85 30.69
N PHE A 23 32.09 -12.00 29.37
CA PHE A 23 31.94 -10.89 28.42
C PHE A 23 30.48 -10.60 28.07
N LYS A 24 29.52 -11.07 28.89
CA LYS A 24 28.09 -10.91 28.63
C LYS A 24 27.72 -9.43 28.44
N GLY A 25 26.97 -9.12 27.39
CA GLY A 25 26.53 -7.76 27.06
C GLY A 25 27.47 -6.98 26.12
N ILE A 26 28.65 -7.52 25.81
CA ILE A 26 29.57 -6.91 24.83
C ILE A 26 29.16 -7.30 23.41
N ILE A 27 29.11 -6.30 22.52
CA ILE A 27 28.91 -6.50 21.08
C ILE A 27 30.29 -6.64 20.42
N CYS A 28 30.47 -7.69 19.63
CA CYS A 28 31.74 -7.92 18.96
C CYS A 28 31.92 -6.98 17.75
N GLU A 29 32.95 -6.15 17.75
CA GLU A 29 33.27 -5.21 16.64
C GLU A 29 33.47 -5.91 15.29
N ARG A 30 33.93 -7.17 15.28
CA ARG A 30 34.22 -7.89 14.03
C ARG A 30 32.99 -8.58 13.45
N CYS A 31 32.06 -9.05 14.28
CA CYS A 31 30.91 -9.84 13.81
C CYS A 31 29.54 -9.30 14.23
N GLY A 32 29.48 -8.18 14.94
CA GLY A 32 28.25 -7.51 15.40
C GLY A 32 27.38 -8.31 16.37
N VAL A 33 27.77 -9.54 16.73
CA VAL A 33 26.99 -10.40 17.63
C VAL A 33 27.27 -10.04 19.09
N GLU A 34 26.21 -9.84 19.85
CA GLU A 34 26.25 -9.67 21.30
C GLU A 34 26.56 -10.99 22.02
N VAL A 35 27.47 -10.96 22.99
CA VAL A 35 27.74 -12.11 23.87
C VAL A 35 26.58 -12.26 24.86
N THR A 36 25.68 -13.20 24.59
CA THR A 36 24.55 -13.51 25.48
C THR A 36 24.21 -15.00 25.44
N ARG A 37 23.13 -15.41 26.13
CA ARG A 37 22.62 -16.78 26.06
C ARG A 37 21.97 -17.02 24.70
N SER A 38 22.14 -18.20 24.12
CA SER A 38 21.50 -18.54 22.84
C SER A 38 19.96 -18.52 22.90
N LYS A 39 19.38 -18.54 24.11
CA LYS A 39 17.94 -18.43 24.35
C LYS A 39 17.32 -17.18 23.71
N VAL A 40 18.05 -16.05 23.65
CA VAL A 40 17.53 -14.79 23.11
C VAL A 40 17.07 -14.89 21.65
N ARG A 41 17.60 -15.87 20.89
CA ARG A 41 17.20 -16.12 19.49
C ARG A 41 15.74 -16.52 19.32
N ARG A 42 15.07 -16.93 20.41
CA ARG A 42 13.64 -17.25 20.43
C ARG A 42 12.76 -16.04 20.77
N GLU A 43 13.35 -14.98 21.30
CA GLU A 43 12.66 -13.78 21.80
C GLU A 43 12.92 -12.56 20.90
N ARG A 44 14.08 -12.50 20.24
CA ARG A 44 14.43 -11.41 19.31
C ARG A 44 13.71 -11.59 17.98
N MET A 45 12.93 -10.59 17.59
CA MET A 45 12.24 -10.52 16.31
C MET A 45 13.13 -9.85 15.26
N GLY A 46 12.98 -10.30 14.02
CA GLY A 46 13.48 -9.58 12.85
C GLY A 46 12.30 -8.95 12.12
N HIS A 47 12.59 -7.95 11.29
CA HIS A 47 11.60 -7.40 10.37
C HIS A 47 12.20 -7.32 8.97
N ILE A 48 11.32 -7.18 7.99
CA ILE A 48 11.66 -6.97 6.59
C ILE A 48 11.00 -5.65 6.20
N GLU A 49 11.80 -4.71 5.70
CA GLU A 49 11.28 -3.50 5.09
C GLU A 49 10.82 -3.83 3.67
N LEU A 50 9.53 -3.61 3.41
CA LEU A 50 8.96 -3.84 2.09
C LEU A 50 9.19 -2.59 1.23
N ALA A 51 9.57 -2.79 -0.03
CA ALA A 51 9.73 -1.69 -0.99
C ALA A 51 8.39 -0.99 -1.31
N ALA A 52 7.28 -1.71 -1.17
CA ALA A 52 5.93 -1.21 -1.35
C ALA A 52 5.03 -1.70 -0.20
N PRO A 53 4.03 -0.92 0.23
CA PRO A 53 3.10 -1.34 1.26
C PRO A 53 2.30 -2.56 0.80
N ALA A 54 2.05 -3.49 1.72
CA ALA A 54 1.27 -4.70 1.47
C ALA A 54 0.10 -4.79 2.46
N VAL A 55 -1.03 -5.31 1.98
CA VAL A 55 -2.22 -5.52 2.80
C VAL A 55 -2.17 -6.90 3.45
N HIS A 56 -2.39 -6.96 4.76
CA HIS A 56 -2.50 -8.23 5.45
C HIS A 56 -3.83 -8.93 5.12
N ILE A 57 -3.76 -10.19 4.66
CA ILE A 57 -4.89 -10.95 4.11
C ILE A 57 -6.09 -11.07 5.06
N TRP A 58 -5.86 -11.12 6.38
CA TRP A 58 -6.94 -11.18 7.38
C TRP A 58 -7.89 -9.98 7.33
N TYR A 59 -7.40 -8.80 6.94
CA TYR A 59 -8.24 -7.61 6.82
C TYR A 59 -8.89 -7.48 5.43
N LEU A 60 -8.45 -8.29 4.46
CA LEU A 60 -8.95 -8.31 3.09
C LEU A 60 -10.07 -9.33 2.86
N ARG A 61 -9.86 -10.61 3.25
CA ARG A 61 -10.75 -11.73 2.89
C ARG A 61 -11.76 -12.13 3.99
N GLY A 62 -11.95 -11.28 5.00
CA GLY A 62 -12.94 -11.51 6.06
C GLY A 62 -14.39 -11.34 5.56
N THR A 63 -15.35 -11.99 6.21
CA THR A 63 -16.80 -11.91 5.91
C THR A 63 -17.32 -10.48 5.87
N ARG A 64 -16.68 -9.60 6.64
CA ARG A 64 -16.71 -8.14 6.49
C ARG A 64 -15.26 -7.67 6.38
N SER A 65 -14.89 -7.02 5.27
CA SER A 65 -13.56 -6.43 5.14
C SER A 65 -13.49 -5.14 5.96
N TRP A 66 -12.86 -5.19 7.12
CA TRP A 66 -12.63 -4.02 7.99
C TRP A 66 -11.92 -2.88 7.24
N LEU A 67 -11.05 -3.21 6.29
CA LEU A 67 -10.39 -2.24 5.42
C LEU A 67 -11.36 -1.45 4.54
N ALA A 68 -12.33 -2.12 3.90
CA ALA A 68 -13.32 -1.41 3.09
C ALA A 68 -14.18 -0.50 3.97
N TYR A 69 -14.59 -0.98 5.15
CA TYR A 69 -15.36 -0.17 6.10
C TYR A 69 -14.59 1.08 6.56
N LEU A 70 -13.29 0.94 6.84
CA LEU A 70 -12.44 2.05 7.29
C LEU A 70 -12.17 3.07 6.17
N LEU A 71 -11.95 2.60 4.94
CA LEU A 71 -11.69 3.46 3.78
C LEU A 71 -12.93 4.24 3.31
N MET A 72 -14.13 3.75 3.62
CA MET A 72 -15.37 4.36 3.16
C MET A 72 -15.78 5.63 3.92
N GLY A 73 -15.22 5.91 5.10
CA GLY A 73 -15.71 6.99 5.95
C GLY A 73 -17.17 6.76 6.41
N LEU A 74 -17.68 7.66 7.25
CA LEU A 74 -19.04 7.57 7.83
C LEU A 74 -20.15 7.96 6.85
N GLU A 75 -19.82 8.39 5.63
CA GLU A 75 -20.80 8.76 4.61
C GLU A 75 -21.15 7.54 3.74
N PRO A 76 -22.43 7.26 3.49
CA PRO A 76 -22.88 6.19 2.61
C PRO A 76 -22.66 6.59 1.15
N ARG A 77 -21.40 6.76 0.74
CA ARG A 77 -21.01 6.71 -0.67
C ARG A 77 -20.99 5.25 -1.07
N GLU A 78 -21.36 4.92 -2.30
CA GLU A 78 -21.41 3.57 -2.87
C GLU A 78 -20.54 2.53 -2.14
N GLU A 79 -21.17 1.51 -1.57
CA GLU A 79 -20.50 0.42 -0.86
C GLU A 79 -19.31 -0.11 -1.67
N LEU A 80 -18.10 0.26 -1.27
CA LEU A 80 -16.88 -0.31 -1.82
C LEU A 80 -16.85 -1.77 -1.35
N LYS A 81 -17.37 -2.68 -2.17
CA LYS A 81 -17.51 -4.08 -1.78
C LYS A 81 -16.12 -4.68 -1.62
N ALA A 82 -15.97 -5.63 -0.69
CA ALA A 82 -14.71 -6.37 -0.49
C ALA A 82 -14.13 -6.90 -1.80
N LYS A 83 -14.99 -7.35 -2.73
CA LYS A 83 -14.59 -7.80 -4.08
C LYS A 83 -13.99 -6.70 -4.96
N GLN A 84 -14.45 -5.47 -4.84
CA GLN A 84 -13.88 -4.34 -5.60
C GLN A 84 -12.50 -3.96 -5.04
N LEU A 85 -12.36 -3.93 -3.70
CA LEU A 85 -11.08 -3.68 -3.06
C LEU A 85 -10.05 -4.77 -3.38
N GLU A 86 -10.48 -6.03 -3.42
CA GLU A 86 -9.64 -7.17 -3.83
C GLU A 86 -9.08 -6.98 -5.25
N LYS A 87 -9.91 -6.51 -6.20
CA LYS A 87 -9.43 -6.21 -7.56
C LYS A 87 -8.36 -5.12 -7.57
N VAL A 88 -8.51 -4.07 -6.76
CA VAL A 88 -7.52 -2.98 -6.69
C VAL A 88 -6.20 -3.48 -6.10
N ILE A 89 -6.25 -4.26 -5.01
CA ILE A 89 -5.05 -4.79 -4.36
C ILE A 89 -4.30 -5.79 -5.25
N TYR A 90 -5.02 -6.58 -6.05
CA TYR A 90 -4.40 -7.48 -7.04
C TYR A 90 -4.13 -6.80 -8.39
N PHE A 91 -4.14 -5.47 -8.45
CA PHE A 91 -3.84 -4.69 -9.66
C PHE A 91 -4.72 -4.99 -10.88
N ALA A 92 -5.93 -5.52 -10.66
CA ALA A 92 -6.92 -5.78 -11.72
C ALA A 92 -7.81 -4.56 -12.00
N ALA A 93 -7.85 -3.58 -11.10
CA ALA A 93 -8.56 -2.32 -11.25
C ALA A 93 -7.79 -1.19 -10.58
N SER A 94 -8.03 0.05 -11.03
CA SER A 94 -7.48 1.25 -10.38
C SER A 94 -8.52 1.89 -9.47
N LEU A 95 -8.07 2.51 -8.38
CA LEU A 95 -8.91 3.30 -7.48
C LEU A 95 -8.47 4.77 -7.56
N VAL A 96 -9.42 5.65 -7.84
CA VAL A 96 -9.17 7.10 -7.84
C VAL A 96 -9.11 7.58 -6.39
N THR A 97 -7.99 8.17 -6.00
CA THR A 97 -7.76 8.64 -4.62
C THR A 97 -8.08 10.12 -4.44
N TRP A 98 -7.95 10.90 -5.50
CA TRP A 98 -8.16 12.34 -5.47
C TRP A 98 -8.63 12.82 -6.84
N VAL A 99 -9.48 13.85 -6.85
CA VAL A 99 -10.01 14.50 -8.04
C VAL A 99 -9.90 16.00 -7.83
N ASP A 100 -9.38 16.70 -8.84
CA ASP A 100 -9.45 18.15 -8.92
C ASP A 100 -10.87 18.55 -9.33
N VAL A 101 -11.60 19.20 -8.43
CA VAL A 101 -13.02 19.53 -8.65
C VAL A 101 -13.15 20.81 -9.48
N ASP A 102 -12.29 21.80 -9.22
CA ASP A 102 -12.36 23.10 -9.88
C ASP A 102 -11.97 22.97 -11.36
N GLY A 103 -10.86 22.26 -11.62
CA GLY A 103 -10.44 21.98 -13.00
C GLY A 103 -11.42 21.10 -13.77
N ARG A 104 -12.14 20.18 -13.08
CA ARG A 104 -13.20 19.40 -13.71
C ARG A 104 -14.37 20.29 -14.13
N ASP A 105 -14.77 21.24 -13.29
CA ASP A 105 -15.94 22.08 -13.55
C ASP A 105 -15.68 23.09 -14.68
N GLU A 106 -14.47 23.64 -14.74
CA GLU A 106 -14.01 24.47 -15.87
C GLU A 106 -13.99 23.67 -17.18
N ALA A 107 -13.33 22.51 -17.18
CA ALA A 107 -13.26 21.65 -18.36
C ALA A 107 -14.65 21.18 -18.82
N LEU A 108 -15.57 20.94 -17.90
CA LEU A 108 -16.94 20.53 -18.21
C LEU A 108 -17.70 21.65 -18.95
N ALA A 109 -17.54 22.91 -18.52
CA ALA A 109 -18.19 24.05 -19.14
C ALA A 109 -17.70 24.30 -20.58
N ASP A 110 -16.39 24.15 -20.81
CA ASP A 110 -15.80 24.25 -22.15
C ASP A 110 -16.34 23.16 -23.08
N LEU A 111 -16.34 21.90 -22.62
CA LEU A 111 -16.88 20.75 -23.35
C LEU A 111 -18.37 20.91 -23.68
N GLU A 112 -19.17 21.44 -22.75
CA GLU A 112 -20.60 21.71 -23.00
C GLU A 112 -20.79 22.75 -24.10
N THR A 113 -19.95 23.77 -24.13
CA THR A 113 -19.99 24.84 -25.14
C THR A 113 -19.64 24.28 -26.52
N GLU A 114 -18.54 23.54 -26.65
CA GLU A 114 -18.15 22.89 -27.90
C GLU A 114 -19.25 21.93 -28.42
N MET A 115 -19.82 21.12 -27.52
CA MET A 115 -20.91 20.20 -27.87
C MET A 115 -22.15 20.94 -28.41
N LEU A 116 -22.48 22.12 -27.86
CA LEU A 116 -23.61 22.93 -28.34
C LEU A 116 -23.35 23.50 -29.74
N GLU A 117 -22.14 24.01 -29.98
CA GLU A 117 -21.74 24.54 -31.29
C GLU A 117 -21.80 23.45 -32.38
N GLU A 118 -21.28 22.25 -32.09
CA GLU A 118 -21.37 21.11 -32.99
C GLU A 118 -22.82 20.71 -33.30
N LYS A 119 -23.67 20.65 -32.25
CA LYS A 119 -25.10 20.35 -32.42
C LYS A 119 -25.81 21.38 -33.29
N GLU A 120 -25.51 22.66 -33.12
CA GLU A 120 -26.07 23.71 -33.96
C GLU A 120 -25.63 23.61 -35.42
N ALA A 121 -24.35 23.30 -35.66
CA ALA A 121 -23.82 23.10 -37.01
C ALA A 121 -24.54 21.94 -37.71
N ILE A 122 -24.65 20.79 -37.05
CA ILE A 122 -25.37 19.61 -37.55
C ILE A 122 -26.85 19.95 -37.81
N PHE A 123 -27.50 20.68 -36.91
CA PHE A 123 -28.90 21.07 -37.09
C PHE A 123 -29.08 21.99 -38.32
N LYS A 124 -28.17 22.95 -38.51
CA LYS A 124 -28.19 23.86 -39.67
C LYS A 124 -27.98 23.11 -40.99
N GLU A 125 -27.07 22.12 -41.03
CA GLU A 125 -26.88 21.27 -42.20
C GLU A 125 -28.13 20.46 -42.53
N ARG A 126 -28.70 19.80 -41.52
CA ARG A 126 -29.91 18.99 -41.70
C ARG A 126 -31.11 19.81 -42.16
N MET A 127 -31.24 21.05 -41.66
CA MET A 127 -32.28 21.99 -42.12
C MET A 127 -32.05 22.49 -43.55
N ARG A 128 -30.82 22.53 -44.05
CA ARG A 128 -30.54 22.81 -45.47
C ARG A 128 -30.94 21.63 -46.35
N GLU A 129 -30.69 20.41 -45.91
CA GLU A 129 -31.10 19.19 -46.64
C GLU A 129 -32.62 19.08 -46.79
N PHE A 130 -33.39 19.44 -45.75
CA PHE A 130 -34.87 19.45 -45.83
C PHE A 130 -35.46 20.57 -46.69
N LYS A 131 -34.65 21.58 -47.06
CA LYS A 131 -35.08 22.72 -47.89
C LYS A 131 -34.80 22.53 -49.38
N ASN A 132 -34.03 21.51 -49.76
CA ASN A 132 -33.85 21.02 -51.14
C ASN A 132 -34.82 19.87 -51.43
#